data_AF-A0A0E4BVC6-F1
#
_entry.id   AF-A0A0E4BVC6-F1
#
_cell.length_a   1.000
_cell.length_b   1.000
_cell.length_c   1.000
_cell.angle_alpha   90.00
_cell.angle_beta   90.00
_cell.angle_gamma   90.00
#
_symmetry.space_group_name_H-M   'P 1'
#
loop_
_entity.id
_entity.type
_entity.pdbx_description
1 polymer ?
#
loop_
_entity_poly.entity_id
_entity_poly.type
_entity_poly.pdbx_seq_one_letter_code
_entity_poly.pdbx_strand_id
1 'polypeptide(L)'
;MSYQLKIDEIVEAMQRAKMPEVNHYTAVIERLGTVMAKSLAAKIGVDCGDVTYDCGFFGAPFFPVTDGQPLPDELKNLDDEECWGEE
;
A
#
# COMPACT_ATOMS: atom_id res chain seq x y z
N MET A 1 11.50 -12.25 25.15
CA MET A 1 10.57 -11.43 24.33
C MET A 1 11.38 -10.83 23.19
N SER A 2 10.86 -10.87 21.96
CA SER A 2 11.51 -10.29 20.78
C SER A 2 10.82 -8.98 20.39
N TYR A 3 11.59 -7.98 19.96
CA TYR A 3 11.07 -6.74 19.38
C TYR A 3 10.76 -7.00 17.89
N GLN A 4 9.54 -6.72 17.45
CA GLN A 4 9.08 -6.97 16.07
C GLN A 4 8.95 -5.65 15.35
N LEU A 5 9.56 -5.54 14.17
CA LEU A 5 9.41 -4.40 13.27
C LEU A 5 8.55 -4.80 12.08
N LYS A 6 7.67 -3.90 11.66
CA LYS A 6 6.99 -3.95 10.37
C LYS A 6 7.95 -3.53 9.24
N ILE A 7 7.58 -3.80 7.99
CA ILE A 7 8.45 -3.59 6.83
C ILE A 7 8.79 -2.10 6.64
N ASP A 8 7.80 -1.23 6.77
CA ASP A 8 7.92 0.23 6.76
C ASP A 8 8.86 0.73 7.86
N GLU A 9 8.76 0.19 9.08
CA GLU A 9 9.65 0.52 10.20
C GLU A 9 11.09 0.03 9.94
N ILE A 10 11.26 -1.11 9.27
CA ILE A 10 12.59 -1.59 8.84
C ILE A 10 13.19 -0.62 7.83
N VAL A 11 12.43 -0.21 6.80
CA VAL A 11 12.90 0.75 5.79
C VAL A 11 13.27 2.08 6.43
N GLU A 12 12.44 2.58 7.35
CA GLU A 12 12.75 3.80 8.10
C GLU A 12 14.03 3.65 8.93
N ALA A 13 14.22 2.53 9.60
CA ALA A 13 15.45 2.24 10.34
C ALA A 13 16.68 2.18 9.42
N MET A 14 16.56 1.60 8.22
CA MET A 14 17.63 1.56 7.22
C MET A 14 18.00 2.96 6.69
N GLN A 15 16.99 3.83 6.49
CA GLN A 15 17.21 5.23 6.12
C GLN A 15 17.95 5.99 7.24
N ARG A 16 17.50 5.84 8.49
CA ARG A 16 18.16 6.43 9.67
C ARG A 16 19.60 5.95 9.83
N ALA A 17 19.86 4.68 9.51
CA ALA A 17 21.19 4.08 9.50
C ALA A 17 22.05 4.45 8.27
N LYS A 18 21.50 5.20 7.31
CA LYS A 18 22.16 5.64 6.06
C LYS A 18 22.68 4.48 5.21
N MET A 19 21.92 3.38 5.14
CA MET A 19 22.28 2.24 4.30
C MET A 19 22.05 2.56 2.82
N PRO A 20 23.06 2.44 1.94
CA PRO A 20 22.93 2.82 0.54
C PRO A 20 21.96 1.92 -0.25
N GLU A 21 21.73 0.69 0.21
CA GLU A 21 20.85 -0.28 -0.43
C GLU A 21 19.36 0.00 -0.17
N VAL A 22 19.01 0.91 0.74
CA VAL A 22 17.62 1.15 1.14
C VAL A 22 16.72 1.48 -0.05
N ASN A 23 17.20 2.30 -0.99
CA ASN A 23 16.45 2.66 -2.19
C ASN A 23 16.15 1.44 -3.07
N HIS A 24 17.09 0.49 -3.15
CA HIS A 24 16.89 -0.74 -3.92
C HIS A 24 15.81 -1.62 -3.28
N TYR A 25 15.85 -1.79 -1.96
CA TYR A 25 14.86 -2.60 -1.26
C TYR A 25 13.47 -1.96 -1.27
N THR A 26 13.38 -0.63 -1.08
CA THR A 26 12.13 0.11 -1.21
C THR A 26 11.50 -0.14 -2.60
N ALA A 27 12.27 0.01 -3.68
CA ALA A 27 11.76 -0.22 -5.04
C ALA A 27 11.29 -1.66 -5.29
N VAL A 28 11.95 -2.66 -4.68
CA VAL A 28 11.52 -4.06 -4.77
C VAL A 28 10.20 -4.27 -4.03
N ILE A 29 10.04 -3.68 -2.85
CA ILE A 29 8.81 -3.77 -2.04
C ILE A 29 7.66 -3.06 -2.75
N GLU A 30 7.86 -1.86 -3.28
CA GLU A 30 6.86 -1.12 -4.07
C GLU A 30 6.37 -1.94 -5.26
N ARG A 31 7.30 -2.56 -6.00
CA ARG A 31 6.95 -3.40 -7.16
C ARG A 31 6.15 -4.64 -6.76
N LEU A 32 6.55 -5.32 -5.69
CA LEU A 32 5.83 -6.49 -5.19
C LEU A 32 4.43 -6.10 -4.68
N GLY A 33 4.36 -5.05 -3.87
CA GLY A 33 3.11 -4.49 -3.35
C GLY A 33 2.16 -4.10 -4.48
N THR A 34 2.66 -3.48 -5.54
CA THR A 34 1.89 -3.11 -6.73
C THR A 34 1.28 -4.34 -7.42
N VAL A 35 2.05 -5.44 -7.57
CA VAL A 35 1.53 -6.69 -8.15
C VAL A 35 0.43 -7.29 -7.27
N MET A 36 0.60 -7.23 -5.94
CA MET A 36 -0.40 -7.70 -4.98
C MET A 36 -1.67 -6.85 -5.04
N ALA A 37 -1.54 -5.52 -5.03
CA ALA A 37 -2.64 -4.58 -5.11
C ALA A 37 -3.46 -4.79 -6.39
N LYS A 38 -2.80 -4.89 -7.56
CA LYS A 38 -3.47 -5.15 -8.84
C LYS A 38 -4.18 -6.51 -8.87
N SER A 39 -3.58 -7.52 -8.26
CA SER A 39 -4.19 -8.85 -8.16
C SER A 39 -5.43 -8.84 -7.26
N LEU A 40 -5.41 -8.08 -6.16
CA LEU A 40 -6.55 -7.88 -5.28
C LEU A 40 -7.65 -7.07 -5.98
N ALA A 41 -7.28 -5.94 -6.59
CA ALA A 41 -8.19 -5.05 -7.31
C ALA A 41 -8.97 -5.80 -8.40
N ALA A 42 -8.26 -6.60 -9.21
CA ALA A 42 -8.87 -7.46 -10.22
C ALA A 42 -9.81 -8.52 -9.62
N LYS A 43 -9.52 -9.01 -8.41
CA LYS A 43 -10.33 -10.02 -7.72
C LYS A 43 -11.64 -9.44 -7.17
N ILE A 44 -11.61 -8.24 -6.60
CA ILE A 44 -12.76 -7.60 -5.94
C ILE A 44 -13.48 -6.60 -6.86
N GLY A 45 -12.99 -6.39 -8.08
CA GLY A 45 -13.65 -5.59 -9.11
C GLY A 45 -13.50 -4.08 -8.89
N VAL A 46 -12.35 -3.62 -8.41
CA VAL A 46 -12.01 -2.20 -8.24
C VAL A 46 -10.77 -1.85 -9.05
N ASP A 47 -10.42 -0.56 -9.15
CA ASP A 47 -9.13 -0.11 -9.69
C ASP A 47 -8.16 0.22 -8.56
N CYS A 48 -6.85 0.26 -8.86
CA CYS A 48 -5.84 0.65 -7.90
C CYS A 48 -4.64 1.36 -8.53
N GLY A 49 -4.02 2.24 -7.75
CA GLY A 49 -2.72 2.82 -8.07
C GLY A 49 -1.56 1.85 -7.81
N ASP A 50 -0.33 2.35 -8.02
CA ASP A 50 0.88 1.64 -7.64
C ASP A 50 1.14 1.80 -6.14
N VAL A 51 1.80 0.81 -5.53
CA VAL A 51 2.26 0.91 -4.14
C VAL A 51 3.49 1.78 -4.09
N THR A 52 3.47 2.82 -3.26
CA THR A 52 4.59 3.73 -3.03
C THR A 52 4.95 3.79 -1.56
N TYR A 53 6.23 4.01 -1.25
CA TYR A 53 6.68 4.38 0.09
C TYR A 53 6.64 5.89 0.26
N ASP A 54 5.66 6.39 1.01
CA ASP A 54 5.54 7.80 1.35
C ASP A 54 5.12 7.97 2.81
N CYS A 55 5.53 9.09 3.42
CA CYS A 55 5.20 9.45 4.80
C CYS A 55 5.41 8.32 5.84
N GLY A 56 6.39 7.44 5.58
CA GLY A 56 6.75 6.35 6.49
C GLY A 56 5.93 5.08 6.35
N PHE A 57 5.11 4.90 5.31
CA PHE A 57 4.36 3.67 5.07
C PHE A 57 4.35 3.28 3.59
N PHE A 58 4.06 2.00 3.31
CA PHE A 58 3.77 1.52 1.96
C PHE A 58 2.27 1.46 1.76
N GLY A 59 1.75 2.13 0.73
CA GLY A 59 0.33 2.12 0.41
C GLY A 59 0.08 2.26 -1.09
N ALA A 60 -1.06 1.74 -1.55
CA ALA A 60 -1.61 2.01 -2.86
C ALA A 60 -3.04 2.52 -2.68
N PRO A 61 -3.47 3.53 -3.44
CA PRO A 61 -4.85 3.95 -3.43
C PRO A 61 -5.72 2.95 -4.21
N PHE A 62 -6.97 2.81 -3.79
CA PHE A 62 -7.99 1.96 -4.44
C PHE A 62 -9.20 2.82 -4.76
N PHE A 63 -9.81 2.59 -5.92
CA PHE A 63 -10.87 3.44 -6.46
C PHE A 63 -12.03 2.62 -7.03
N PRO A 64 -13.26 3.14 -7.02
CA PRO A 64 -14.36 2.54 -7.75
C PRO A 64 -14.08 2.55 -9.26
N VAL A 65 -14.46 1.48 -9.97
CA VAL A 65 -14.37 1.41 -11.45
C VAL A 65 -15.53 2.16 -12.11
N THR A 66 -16.66 2.27 -11.40
CA THR A 66 -17.86 2.95 -11.90
C THR A 66 -18.43 3.88 -10.84
N ASP A 67 -18.99 5.00 -11.27
CA ASP A 67 -19.69 5.95 -10.40
C ASP A 67 -20.72 5.25 -9.50
N GLY A 68 -20.63 5.49 -8.19
CA GLY A 68 -21.54 4.92 -7.19
C GLY A 68 -21.30 3.43 -6.87
N GLN A 69 -20.20 2.83 -7.34
CA GLN A 69 -19.81 1.49 -6.90
C GLN A 69 -19.64 1.45 -5.37
N PRO A 70 -20.31 0.53 -4.66
CA PRO A 70 -20.17 0.43 -3.21
C PRO A 70 -18.76 -0.06 -2.84
N LEU A 71 -18.26 0.39 -1.69
CA LEU A 71 -17.01 -0.11 -1.11
C LEU A 71 -17.10 -1.63 -0.90
N PRO A 72 -16.20 -2.44 -1.50
CA PRO A 72 -16.18 -3.89 -1.31
C PRO A 72 -15.99 -4.27 0.16
N ASP A 73 -16.61 -5.38 0.59
CA ASP A 73 -16.52 -5.86 1.96
C ASP A 73 -15.07 -6.15 2.39
N GLU A 74 -14.21 -6.57 1.45
CA GLU A 74 -12.80 -6.85 1.68
C GLU A 74 -11.97 -5.61 2.04
N LEU A 75 -12.45 -4.40 1.72
CA LEU A 75 -11.77 -3.13 2.01
C LEU A 75 -12.32 -2.42 3.25
N LYS A 76 -13.47 -2.85 3.78
CA LYS A 76 -14.12 -2.20 4.92
C LYS A 76 -13.23 -2.23 6.18
N ASN A 77 -13.22 -1.13 6.92
CA ASN A 77 -12.42 -0.94 8.12
C ASN A 77 -10.89 -1.06 7.94
N LEU A 78 -10.38 -1.03 6.70
CA LEU A 78 -8.92 -1.00 6.45
C LEU A 78 -8.36 0.42 6.40
N ASP A 79 -9.17 1.37 5.95
CA ASP A 79 -8.85 2.80 5.86
C ASP A 79 -10.12 3.64 6.07
N ASP A 80 -10.02 4.96 5.90
CA ASP A 80 -11.15 5.87 5.97
C ASP A 80 -12.17 5.63 4.83
N GLU A 81 -13.33 5.11 5.20
CA GLU A 81 -14.42 4.82 4.25
C GLU A 81 -15.00 6.11 3.63
N GLU A 82 -14.81 7.27 4.26
CA GLU A 82 -15.27 8.57 3.72
C GLU A 82 -14.48 8.98 2.45
N CYS A 83 -13.25 8.50 2.29
CA CYS A 83 -12.43 8.77 1.11
C CYS A 83 -12.81 7.91 -0.12
N TRP A 84 -13.79 7.00 -0.01
CA TRP A 84 -14.17 6.12 -1.12
C TRP A 84 -14.86 6.89 -2.26
N GLY A 85 -14.21 6.90 -3.43
CA GLY A 85 -14.72 7.60 -4.61
C GLY A 85 -14.30 9.08 -4.69
N GLU A 86 -13.40 9.52 -3.81
CA GLU A 86 -12.66 10.77 -3.98
C GLU A 86 -11.43 10.51 -4.88
N GLU A 87 -11.24 11.31 -5.94
CA GLU A 87 -10.06 11.28 -6.83
C GLU A 87 -8.92 12.16 -6.34
#